data_AF-A0A521PBP4-F1
#
_entry.id   AF-A0A521PBP4-F1
#
_cell.length_a   1.000
_cell.length_b   1.000
_cell.length_c   1.000
_cell.angle_alpha   90.00
_cell.angle_beta   90.00
_cell.angle_gamma   90.00
#
_symmetry.space_group_name_H-M   'P 1'
#
loop_
_entity.id
_entity.type
_entity.pdbx_description
1 polymer ?
#
loop_
_entity_poly.entity_id
_entity_poly.type
_entity_poly.pdbx_seq_one_letter_code
_entity_poly.pdbx_strand_id
1 'polypeptide(L)'
;MPVLPKVVPGNDPPGVVDASFDRYSGGEFVGKKHILRSIPAALERVLPDFRYMSSMAQYRRPFEGGTSYIILGVSKMVLTLDFGTNIDAVEDIRKHLFSCTQVRNSPNTISLRTGSMGLDSTRWRQPEHAIWPITGSEGLQLAGPEIAAVVEDIVLPYLARHEHPEHVRETLLNHPGNASGAHLYRAVPFAIDVLRGRMDWLEDDFAHYRALLPSHGAEARSALEELYNLAKEAIRVRG
;
A
#
# COMPACT_ATOMS: atom_id res chain seq x y z
N MET A 1 -0.99 -11.88 -36.38
CA MET A 1 -1.49 -11.74 -35.00
C MET A 1 -1.63 -10.26 -34.71
N PRO A 2 -2.80 -9.75 -34.30
CA PRO A 2 -2.95 -8.32 -34.05
C PRO A 2 -2.16 -7.97 -32.79
N VAL A 3 -1.31 -6.96 -32.91
CA VAL A 3 -0.51 -6.40 -31.81
C VAL A 3 -1.47 -5.64 -30.89
N LEU A 4 -1.66 -6.13 -29.67
CA LEU A 4 -2.39 -5.38 -28.64
C LEU A 4 -1.61 -4.09 -28.31
N PRO A 5 -2.28 -2.92 -28.23
CA PRO A 5 -1.60 -1.69 -27.87
C PRO A 5 -1.08 -1.76 -26.43
N LYS A 6 0.16 -1.31 -26.24
CA LYS A 6 0.77 -1.14 -24.92
C LYS A 6 -0.04 -0.11 -24.14
N VAL A 7 -0.72 -0.54 -23.08
CA VAL A 7 -1.29 0.35 -22.08
C VAL A 7 -0.13 0.98 -21.31
N VAL A 8 0.02 2.29 -21.46
CA VAL A 8 0.92 3.10 -20.64
C VAL A 8 0.20 3.40 -19.34
N PRO A 9 0.75 3.09 -18.15
CA PRO A 9 0.13 3.47 -16.89
C PRO A 9 0.20 4.99 -16.76
N GLY A 10 -0.95 5.66 -16.76
CA GLY A 10 -1.02 7.09 -16.49
C GLY A 10 -1.98 7.94 -17.35
N ASN A 11 -2.75 7.35 -18.27
CA ASN A 11 -3.78 8.08 -19.00
C ASN A 11 -5.10 7.30 -18.95
N ASP A 12 -5.90 7.55 -17.93
CA ASP A 12 -7.35 7.34 -18.09
C ASP A 12 -7.82 8.20 -19.26
N PRO A 13 -8.72 7.70 -20.13
CA PRO A 13 -9.25 8.51 -21.20
C PRO A 13 -9.94 9.76 -20.61
N PRO A 14 -9.75 10.95 -21.19
CA PRO A 14 -10.18 12.23 -20.61
C PRO A 14 -11.65 12.28 -20.18
N GLY A 15 -12.54 11.45 -20.76
CA GLY A 15 -13.95 11.36 -20.37
C GLY A 15 -14.25 10.63 -19.06
N VAL A 16 -13.37 9.75 -18.54
CA VAL A 16 -13.62 8.97 -17.30
C VAL A 16 -13.31 9.80 -16.06
N VAL A 17 -12.26 10.64 -16.14
CA VAL A 17 -11.93 11.57 -15.06
C VAL A 17 -13.04 12.62 -14.91
N ASP A 18 -13.51 13.21 -16.01
CA ASP A 18 -14.55 14.26 -15.97
C ASP A 18 -15.89 13.73 -15.42
N ALA A 19 -16.34 12.53 -15.83
CA ALA A 19 -17.56 11.92 -15.31
C ALA A 19 -17.50 11.60 -13.81
N SER A 20 -16.31 11.27 -13.29
CA SER A 20 -16.10 11.01 -11.87
C SER A 20 -16.24 12.28 -11.03
N PHE A 21 -15.72 13.42 -11.50
CA PHE A 21 -15.85 14.69 -10.80
C PHE A 21 -17.31 15.15 -10.76
N ASP A 22 -18.03 15.01 -11.88
CA ASP A 22 -19.46 15.35 -11.95
C ASP A 22 -20.27 14.60 -10.90
N ARG A 23 -20.02 13.28 -10.75
CA ARG A 23 -20.71 12.42 -9.78
C ARG A 23 -20.62 12.89 -8.33
N TYR A 24 -19.49 13.50 -7.91
CA TYR A 24 -19.28 13.96 -6.54
C TYR A 24 -19.32 15.49 -6.38
N SER A 25 -19.82 16.21 -7.38
CA SER A 25 -19.87 17.68 -7.39
C SER A 25 -21.19 18.30 -6.91
N GLY A 26 -22.24 17.49 -6.79
CA GLY A 26 -23.59 17.96 -6.43
C GLY A 26 -23.67 18.64 -5.06
N GLY A 27 -24.57 19.63 -4.94
CA GLY A 27 -24.82 20.38 -3.72
C GLY A 27 -23.83 21.53 -3.45
N GLU A 28 -23.64 21.87 -2.18
CA GLU A 28 -22.75 22.96 -1.74
C GLU A 28 -21.29 22.54 -1.77
N PHE A 29 -20.39 23.48 -2.05
CA PHE A 29 -18.95 23.20 -2.07
C PHE A 29 -18.45 22.68 -0.71
N VAL A 30 -17.68 21.58 -0.74
CA VAL A 30 -17.08 20.96 0.45
C VAL A 30 -15.57 21.09 0.39
N GLY A 31 -15.01 21.79 1.38
CA GLY A 31 -13.56 21.87 1.56
C GLY A 31 -12.96 20.64 2.26
N LYS A 32 -11.65 20.43 2.10
CA LYS A 32 -10.84 19.37 2.74
C LYS A 32 -11.15 19.17 4.24
N LYS A 33 -11.27 20.25 5.01
CA LYS A 33 -11.55 20.16 6.46
C LYS A 33 -12.88 19.46 6.74
N HIS A 34 -13.88 19.68 5.89
CA HIS A 34 -15.18 19.06 6.02
C HIS A 34 -15.12 17.58 5.63
N ILE A 35 -14.45 17.24 4.53
CA ILE A 35 -14.19 15.85 4.13
C ILE A 35 -13.54 15.06 5.27
N LEU A 36 -12.45 15.57 5.83
CA LEU A 36 -11.70 14.92 6.90
C LEU A 36 -12.44 14.87 8.25
N ARG A 37 -13.57 15.57 8.39
CA ARG A 37 -14.44 15.48 9.57
C ARG A 37 -15.56 14.46 9.35
N SER A 38 -16.13 14.41 8.15
CA SER A 38 -17.31 13.58 7.86
C SER A 38 -16.96 12.14 7.49
N ILE A 39 -15.88 11.92 6.74
CA ILE A 39 -15.46 10.56 6.35
C ILE A 39 -15.13 9.70 7.57
N PRO A 40 -14.43 10.20 8.61
CA PRO A 40 -14.20 9.37 9.79
C PRO A 40 -15.47 8.86 10.46
N ALA A 41 -16.49 9.70 10.59
CA ALA A 41 -17.78 9.30 11.17
C ALA A 41 -18.48 8.21 10.33
N ALA A 42 -18.34 8.24 9.00
CA ALA A 42 -18.87 7.19 8.14
C ALA A 42 -18.14 5.85 8.31
N LEU A 43 -16.86 5.87 8.64
CA LEU A 43 -16.02 4.68 8.79
C LEU A 43 -16.03 4.08 10.21
N GLU A 44 -16.53 4.80 11.21
CA GLU A 44 -16.52 4.36 12.62
C GLU A 44 -17.19 2.99 12.81
N ARG A 45 -18.26 2.71 12.06
CA ARG A 45 -18.98 1.42 12.14
C ARG A 45 -18.19 0.24 11.58
N VAL A 46 -17.38 0.48 10.56
CA VAL A 46 -16.66 -0.57 9.83
C VAL A 46 -15.24 -0.75 10.34
N LEU A 47 -14.78 0.16 11.21
CA LEU A 47 -13.45 0.15 11.82
C LEU A 47 -13.52 0.14 13.37
N PRO A 48 -14.30 -0.76 14.01
CA PRO A 48 -14.52 -0.73 15.46
C PRO A 48 -13.22 -0.92 16.27
N ASP A 49 -12.26 -1.68 15.71
CA ASP A 49 -10.98 -2.00 16.36
C ASP A 49 -9.88 -0.99 16.02
N PHE A 50 -10.15 0.02 15.19
CA PHE A 50 -9.17 1.05 14.86
C PHE A 50 -9.45 2.33 15.63
N ARG A 51 -8.39 2.90 16.20
CA ARG A 51 -8.43 4.24 16.77
C ARG A 51 -8.19 5.29 15.70
N TYR A 52 -9.10 6.25 15.57
CA TYR A 52 -8.89 7.43 14.72
C TYR A 52 -7.97 8.45 15.39
N MET A 53 -6.95 8.89 14.67
CA MET A 53 -5.96 9.90 15.06
C MET A 53 -6.18 11.16 14.22
N SER A 54 -7.06 12.05 14.67
CA SER A 54 -7.51 13.22 13.91
C SER A 54 -6.39 14.17 13.48
N SER A 55 -5.37 14.36 14.32
CA SER A 55 -4.20 15.22 14.00
C SER A 55 -3.38 14.73 12.81
N MET A 56 -3.51 13.45 12.45
CA MET A 56 -2.79 12.80 11.37
C MET A 56 -3.72 12.31 10.25
N ALA A 57 -5.04 12.49 10.41
CA ALA A 57 -6.07 11.97 9.52
C ALA A 57 -5.90 10.46 9.20
N GLN A 58 -5.66 9.62 10.22
CA GLN A 58 -5.45 8.19 10.02
C GLN A 58 -6.08 7.34 11.12
N TYR A 59 -6.43 6.12 10.77
CA TYR A 59 -6.79 5.03 11.66
C TYR A 59 -5.59 4.15 11.97
N ARG A 60 -5.55 3.64 13.20
CA ARG A 60 -4.53 2.69 13.65
C ARG A 60 -5.15 1.56 14.44
N ARG A 61 -4.73 0.34 14.16
CA ARG A 61 -5.02 -0.83 14.98
C ARG A 61 -3.72 -1.55 15.31
N PRO A 62 -3.30 -1.59 16.59
CA PRO A 62 -2.18 -2.43 16.98
C PRO A 62 -2.57 -3.91 16.84
N PHE A 63 -1.60 -4.75 16.53
CA PHE A 63 -1.72 -6.22 16.58
C PHE A 63 -0.44 -6.80 17.19
N GLU A 64 -0.39 -8.12 17.39
CA GLU A 64 0.80 -8.78 17.93
C GLU A 64 2.00 -8.61 17.00
N GLY A 65 3.00 -7.84 17.44
CA GLY A 65 4.22 -7.59 16.67
C GLY A 65 4.11 -6.52 15.59
N GLY A 66 3.08 -5.66 15.63
CA GLY A 66 2.99 -4.56 14.66
C GLY A 66 1.79 -3.64 14.79
N THR A 67 1.56 -2.85 13.73
CA THR A 67 0.42 -1.92 13.63
C THR A 67 -0.11 -1.84 12.21
N SER A 68 -1.43 -1.92 12.07
CA SER A 68 -2.17 -1.66 10.83
C SER A 68 -2.56 -0.19 10.73
N TYR A 69 -2.49 0.35 9.51
CA TYR A 69 -2.75 1.76 9.21
C TYR A 69 -3.78 1.90 8.08
N ILE A 70 -4.65 2.90 8.20
CA ILE A 70 -5.45 3.44 7.10
C ILE A 70 -5.36 4.97 7.17
N ILE A 71 -4.76 5.60 6.18
CA ILE A 71 -4.47 7.03 6.13
C ILE A 71 -5.37 7.69 5.10
N LEU A 72 -6.05 8.77 5.50
CA LEU A 72 -6.91 9.55 4.62
C LEU A 72 -6.09 10.65 3.92
N GLY A 73 -5.82 10.46 2.64
CA GLY A 73 -5.11 11.43 1.81
C GLY A 73 -6.08 12.29 1.01
N VAL A 74 -6.11 13.61 1.23
CA VAL A 74 -6.87 14.56 0.40
C VAL A 74 -5.92 15.52 -0.30
N SER A 75 -5.87 15.44 -1.63
CA SER A 75 -5.10 16.31 -2.52
C SER A 75 -5.98 16.77 -3.69
N LYS A 76 -6.00 18.07 -3.98
CA LYS A 76 -6.85 18.67 -5.03
C LYS A 76 -8.32 18.18 -4.98
N MET A 77 -8.89 18.06 -3.78
CA MET A 77 -10.24 17.54 -3.50
C MET A 77 -10.46 16.05 -3.84
N VAL A 78 -9.42 15.34 -4.22
CA VAL A 78 -9.45 13.89 -4.39
C VAL A 78 -9.05 13.23 -3.07
N LEU A 79 -9.99 12.47 -2.49
CA LEU A 79 -9.73 11.58 -1.38
C LEU A 79 -9.17 10.24 -1.90
N THR A 80 -8.16 9.74 -1.21
CA THR A 80 -7.55 8.42 -1.39
C THR A 80 -7.32 7.79 -0.03
N LEU A 81 -7.27 6.46 0.01
CA LEU A 81 -6.80 5.73 1.19
C LEU A 81 -5.39 5.20 0.91
N ASP A 82 -4.50 5.35 1.88
CA ASP A 82 -3.21 4.68 1.92
C ASP A 82 -3.21 3.75 3.14
N PHE A 83 -3.09 2.45 2.91
CA PHE A 83 -3.27 1.44 3.96
C PHE A 83 -2.19 0.39 3.90
N GLY A 84 -1.85 -0.18 5.05
CA GLY A 84 -0.79 -1.17 5.15
C GLY A 84 -0.40 -1.47 6.57
N THR A 85 0.68 -2.23 6.73
CA THR A 85 1.15 -2.69 8.04
C THR A 85 2.60 -2.28 8.29
N ASN A 86 2.94 -2.09 9.56
CA ASN A 86 4.28 -2.22 10.09
C ASN A 86 4.37 -3.52 10.87
N ILE A 87 5.41 -4.31 10.62
CA ILE A 87 5.76 -5.48 11.43
C ILE A 87 7.07 -5.16 12.14
N ASP A 88 7.02 -5.00 13.46
CA ASP A 88 8.10 -4.42 14.27
C ASP A 88 9.42 -5.17 14.08
N ALA A 89 9.40 -6.51 14.11
CA ALA A 89 10.60 -7.32 13.93
C ALA A 89 11.22 -7.20 12.53
N VAL A 90 10.40 -7.02 11.48
CA VAL A 90 10.88 -6.79 10.11
C VAL A 90 11.49 -5.40 10.02
N GLU A 91 10.80 -4.40 10.56
CA GLU A 91 11.24 -3.01 10.55
C GLU A 91 12.52 -2.78 11.36
N ASP A 92 12.72 -3.51 12.47
CA ASP A 92 13.95 -3.52 13.26
C ASP A 92 15.13 -4.09 12.47
N ILE A 93 14.95 -5.22 11.78
CA ILE A 93 15.98 -5.77 10.90
C ILE A 93 16.32 -4.78 9.79
N ARG A 94 15.31 -4.19 9.14
CA ARG A 94 15.53 -3.20 8.08
C ARG A 94 16.32 -1.98 8.57
N LYS A 95 16.00 -1.49 9.77
CA LYS A 95 16.69 -0.35 10.37
C LYS A 95 18.13 -0.69 10.75
N HIS A 96 18.36 -1.83 11.39
CA HIS A 96 19.66 -2.18 11.94
C HIS A 96 20.62 -2.82 10.93
N LEU A 97 20.11 -3.65 10.03
CA LEU A 97 20.90 -4.36 9.04
C LEU A 97 21.06 -3.57 7.74
N PHE A 98 19.99 -2.92 7.28
CA PHE A 98 19.96 -2.26 5.97
C PHE A 98 19.95 -0.73 6.06
N SER A 99 20.10 -0.16 7.26
CA SER A 99 20.07 1.29 7.51
C SER A 99 18.84 2.00 6.91
N CYS A 100 17.71 1.28 6.77
CA CYS A 100 16.49 1.83 6.21
C CYS A 100 15.88 2.86 7.15
N THR A 101 15.53 4.03 6.63
CA THR A 101 14.79 5.04 7.39
C THR A 101 13.30 4.71 7.40
N GLN A 102 12.70 4.66 8.58
CA GLN A 102 11.26 4.51 8.74
C GLN A 102 10.58 5.87 8.68
N VAL A 103 9.51 5.95 7.89
CA VAL A 103 8.63 7.12 7.92
C VAL A 103 7.70 6.98 9.11
N ARG A 104 7.79 7.95 10.02
CA ARG A 104 6.94 7.99 11.20
C ARG A 104 5.47 8.04 10.76
N ASN A 105 4.62 7.28 11.46
CA ASN A 105 3.17 7.27 11.26
C ASN A 105 2.68 6.71 9.90
N SER A 106 3.57 6.04 9.15
CA SER A 106 3.27 5.41 7.87
C SER A 106 3.36 3.88 7.97
N PRO A 107 2.64 3.13 7.12
CA PRO A 107 2.98 1.74 6.84
C PRO A 107 4.30 1.69 6.05
N ASN A 108 5.32 1.05 6.61
CA ASN A 108 6.67 0.93 6.07
C ASN A 108 6.95 -0.49 5.57
N THR A 109 6.35 -1.52 6.16
CA THR A 109 6.59 -2.92 5.78
C THR A 109 5.91 -3.25 4.46
N ILE A 110 4.62 -2.93 4.35
CA ILE A 110 3.88 -2.98 3.08
C ILE A 110 2.79 -1.93 3.11
N SER A 111 2.52 -1.32 1.96
CA SER A 111 1.45 -0.34 1.79
C SER A 111 0.81 -0.48 0.43
N LEU A 112 -0.46 -0.10 0.32
CA LEU A 112 -1.18 0.06 -0.92
C LEU A 112 -2.04 1.31 -0.83
N ARG A 113 -1.99 2.12 -1.89
CA ARG A 113 -2.85 3.28 -2.06
C ARG A 113 -3.96 2.96 -3.03
N THR A 114 -5.19 3.38 -2.71
CA THR A 114 -6.35 3.17 -3.58
C THR A 114 -6.14 3.80 -4.96
N GLY A 115 -5.54 4.98 -5.04
CA GLY A 115 -5.16 5.61 -6.32
C GLY A 115 -4.09 4.86 -7.14
N SER A 116 -3.52 3.77 -6.64
CA SER A 116 -2.60 2.89 -7.36
C SER A 116 -3.20 1.51 -7.65
N MET A 117 -4.47 1.28 -7.30
CA MET A 117 -5.15 0.02 -7.56
C MET A 117 -5.59 -0.02 -9.03
N GLY A 118 -5.02 -0.96 -9.78
CA GLY A 118 -5.35 -1.18 -11.19
C GLY A 118 -6.60 -2.06 -11.40
N LEU A 119 -7.09 -2.06 -12.65
CA LEU A 119 -8.26 -2.81 -13.14
C LEU A 119 -8.15 -4.34 -12.98
N ASP A 120 -6.95 -4.89 -12.73
CA ASP A 120 -6.70 -6.33 -12.62
C ASP A 120 -6.97 -6.92 -11.22
N SER A 121 -7.46 -6.13 -10.27
CA SER A 121 -7.86 -6.65 -8.97
C SER A 121 -9.15 -7.47 -9.10
N THR A 122 -9.05 -8.80 -8.99
CA THR A 122 -10.18 -9.74 -9.10
C THR A 122 -11.28 -9.52 -8.07
N ARG A 123 -11.00 -8.79 -6.99
CA ARG A 123 -11.95 -8.39 -5.94
C ARG A 123 -12.49 -6.97 -6.13
N TRP A 124 -11.91 -6.19 -7.04
CA TRP A 124 -12.36 -4.84 -7.37
C TRP A 124 -13.31 -4.90 -8.56
N ARG A 125 -14.61 -5.02 -8.28
CA ARG A 125 -15.67 -5.07 -9.32
C ARG A 125 -16.46 -3.76 -9.44
N GLN A 126 -15.94 -2.66 -8.91
CA GLN A 126 -16.55 -1.33 -9.06
C GLN A 126 -15.97 -0.66 -10.31
N PRO A 127 -16.80 -0.09 -11.21
CA PRO A 127 -16.39 0.08 -12.60
C PRO A 127 -15.17 0.98 -12.80
N GLU A 128 -14.98 2.04 -11.99
CA GLU A 128 -14.05 3.11 -12.40
C GLU A 128 -13.29 3.87 -11.29
N HIS A 129 -13.59 3.76 -9.98
CA HIS A 129 -13.05 4.73 -9.00
C HIS A 129 -12.51 4.14 -7.69
N ALA A 130 -11.20 3.98 -7.60
CA ALA A 130 -10.47 3.81 -6.34
C ALA A 130 -10.04 5.16 -5.72
N ILE A 131 -10.65 6.25 -6.16
CA ILE A 131 -10.42 7.62 -5.70
C ILE A 131 -11.76 8.36 -5.66
N TRP A 132 -11.91 9.34 -4.76
CA TRP A 132 -13.16 10.11 -4.62
C TRP A 132 -12.91 11.62 -4.78
N PRO A 133 -13.16 12.20 -5.96
CA PRO A 133 -13.04 13.64 -6.21
C PRO A 133 -14.20 14.44 -5.59
N ILE A 134 -14.27 14.46 -4.26
CA ILE A 134 -15.37 15.07 -3.49
C ILE A 134 -15.26 16.59 -3.53
N THR A 135 -16.15 17.24 -4.29
CA THR A 135 -16.20 18.70 -4.40
C THR A 135 -17.50 19.29 -3.87
N GLY A 136 -18.60 18.52 -3.83
CA GLY A 136 -19.92 18.93 -3.34
C GLY A 136 -20.45 18.11 -2.15
N SER A 137 -21.46 18.65 -1.46
CA SER A 137 -22.06 18.07 -0.24
C SER A 137 -22.81 16.77 -0.49
N GLU A 138 -23.46 16.65 -1.65
CA GLU A 138 -24.12 15.40 -2.05
C GLU A 138 -23.08 14.33 -2.39
N GLY A 139 -21.99 14.73 -3.06
CA GLY A 139 -20.84 13.86 -3.29
C GLY A 139 -20.22 13.34 -2.00
N LEU A 140 -20.13 14.17 -0.96
CA LEU A 140 -19.65 13.74 0.36
C LEU A 140 -20.57 12.70 1.01
N GLN A 141 -21.90 12.86 0.88
CA GLN A 141 -22.87 11.88 1.39
C GLN A 141 -22.79 10.55 0.64
N LEU A 142 -22.61 10.61 -0.68
CA LEU A 142 -22.42 9.43 -1.53
C LEU A 142 -21.12 8.68 -1.22
N ALA A 143 -20.01 9.41 -1.06
CA ALA A 143 -18.69 8.80 -0.90
C ALA A 143 -18.56 8.00 0.40
N GLY A 144 -19.21 8.43 1.50
CA GLY A 144 -19.09 7.77 2.80
C GLY A 144 -19.37 6.26 2.78
N PRO A 145 -20.56 5.82 2.34
CA PRO A 145 -20.89 4.40 2.20
C PRO A 145 -19.99 3.63 1.22
N GLU A 146 -19.53 4.25 0.14
CA GLU A 146 -18.66 3.59 -0.84
C GLU A 146 -17.25 3.35 -0.28
N ILE A 147 -16.70 4.34 0.42
CA ILE A 147 -15.41 4.19 1.10
C ILE A 147 -15.53 3.11 2.18
N ALA A 148 -16.65 3.08 2.92
CA ALA A 148 -16.90 2.05 3.93
C ALA A 148 -16.92 0.64 3.31
N ALA A 149 -17.61 0.46 2.18
CA ALA A 149 -17.62 -0.81 1.45
C ALA A 149 -16.21 -1.21 0.97
N VAL A 150 -15.44 -0.27 0.41
CA VAL A 150 -14.03 -0.53 0.03
C VAL A 150 -13.20 -0.95 1.25
N VAL A 151 -13.44 -0.32 2.40
CA VAL A 151 -12.73 -0.67 3.64
C VAL A 151 -13.06 -2.10 4.07
N GLU A 152 -14.33 -2.48 4.10
CA GLU A 152 -14.79 -3.81 4.51
C GLU A 152 -14.33 -4.91 3.54
N ASP A 153 -14.56 -4.71 2.24
CA ASP A 153 -14.38 -5.77 1.24
C ASP A 153 -12.93 -5.98 0.85
N ILE A 154 -12.08 -4.97 1.05
CA ILE A 154 -10.74 -4.93 0.47
C ILE A 154 -9.68 -4.54 1.48
N VAL A 155 -9.79 -3.38 2.12
CA VAL A 155 -8.74 -2.86 3.00
C VAL A 155 -8.57 -3.76 4.22
N LEU A 156 -9.65 -4.14 4.90
CA LEU A 156 -9.57 -5.00 6.09
C LEU A 156 -9.02 -6.40 5.77
N PRO A 157 -9.49 -7.12 4.73
CA PRO A 157 -8.88 -8.38 4.31
C PRO A 157 -7.41 -8.24 3.92
N TYR A 158 -7.04 -7.15 3.25
CA TYR A 158 -5.65 -6.87 2.90
C TYR A 158 -4.80 -6.70 4.16
N LEU A 159 -5.24 -5.88 5.11
CA LEU A 159 -4.52 -5.65 6.36
C LEU A 159 -4.35 -6.94 7.15
N ALA A 160 -5.44 -7.70 7.35
CA ALA A 160 -5.41 -8.96 8.08
C ALA A 160 -4.43 -9.97 7.47
N ARG A 161 -4.40 -10.11 6.13
CA ARG A 161 -3.44 -10.99 5.44
C ARG A 161 -1.99 -10.56 5.71
N HIS A 162 -1.74 -9.25 5.73
CA HIS A 162 -0.39 -8.68 5.83
C HIS A 162 0.06 -8.35 7.26
N GLU A 163 -0.63 -8.86 8.28
CA GLU A 163 -0.07 -8.96 9.64
C GLU A 163 1.01 -10.07 9.73
N HIS A 164 1.00 -11.01 8.77
CA HIS A 164 1.96 -12.09 8.69
C HIS A 164 3.10 -11.77 7.70
N PRO A 165 4.38 -11.83 8.14
CA PRO A 165 5.54 -11.53 7.29
C PRO A 165 5.57 -12.35 5.99
N GLU A 166 5.24 -13.64 6.04
CA GLU A 166 5.28 -14.53 4.88
C GLU A 166 4.37 -14.07 3.75
N HIS A 167 3.18 -13.58 4.08
CA HIS A 167 2.25 -13.06 3.08
C HIS A 167 2.71 -11.72 2.52
N VAL A 168 3.40 -10.88 3.32
CA VAL A 168 4.06 -9.68 2.81
C VAL A 168 5.10 -10.06 1.76
N ARG A 169 5.99 -11.01 2.10
CA ARG A 169 7.02 -11.52 1.19
C ARG A 169 6.41 -12.05 -0.11
N GLU A 170 5.40 -12.91 0.00
CA GLU A 170 4.67 -13.47 -1.14
C GLU A 170 4.09 -12.37 -2.04
N THR A 171 3.42 -11.37 -1.47
CA THR A 171 2.84 -10.25 -2.22
C THR A 171 3.91 -9.43 -2.93
N LEU A 172 5.01 -9.07 -2.25
CA LEU A 172 6.04 -8.23 -2.84
C LEU A 172 6.81 -8.90 -3.99
N LEU A 173 6.96 -10.24 -3.94
CA LEU A 173 7.66 -11.00 -4.98
C LEU A 173 6.74 -11.38 -6.14
N ASN A 174 5.55 -11.91 -5.84
CA ASN A 174 4.69 -12.56 -6.84
C ASN A 174 3.53 -11.68 -7.30
N HIS A 175 3.15 -10.68 -6.51
CA HIS A 175 2.03 -9.78 -6.80
C HIS A 175 2.38 -8.31 -6.56
N PRO A 176 3.48 -7.78 -7.15
CA PRO A 176 3.98 -6.44 -6.84
C PRO A 176 2.97 -5.31 -7.14
N GLY A 177 1.97 -5.54 -8.00
CA GLY A 177 0.86 -4.60 -8.23
C GLY A 177 -0.06 -4.40 -7.02
N ASN A 178 0.00 -5.28 -6.02
CA ASN A 178 -0.75 -5.19 -4.76
C ASN A 178 0.05 -4.48 -3.65
N ALA A 179 1.13 -3.78 -3.99
CA ALA A 179 1.87 -2.92 -3.08
C ALA A 179 2.33 -1.64 -3.80
N SER A 180 2.03 -0.49 -3.20
CA SER A 180 2.56 0.78 -3.65
C SER A 180 4.08 0.78 -3.50
N GLY A 181 4.79 1.17 -4.55
CA GLY A 181 6.25 1.29 -4.52
C GLY A 181 7.02 -0.02 -4.38
N ALA A 182 6.42 -1.19 -4.66
CA ALA A 182 7.03 -2.53 -4.46
C ALA A 182 8.51 -2.66 -4.90
N HIS A 183 8.90 -2.00 -6.00
CA HIS A 183 10.28 -1.97 -6.50
C HIS A 183 11.30 -1.34 -5.52
N LEU A 184 10.86 -0.49 -4.61
CA LEU A 184 11.66 0.16 -3.56
C LEU A 184 11.82 -0.71 -2.31
N TYR A 185 11.01 -1.76 -2.15
CA TYR A 185 10.94 -2.56 -0.92
C TYR A 185 11.75 -3.86 -0.97
N ARG A 186 12.80 -3.97 -1.79
CA ARG A 186 13.66 -5.18 -1.86
C ARG A 186 14.24 -5.58 -0.49
N ALA A 187 14.45 -4.60 0.39
CA ALA A 187 14.91 -4.83 1.76
C ALA A 187 13.87 -5.54 2.66
N VAL A 188 12.58 -5.49 2.33
CA VAL A 188 11.51 -6.11 3.13
C VAL A 188 11.54 -7.64 3.00
N PRO A 189 11.51 -8.27 1.79
CA PRO A 189 11.66 -9.71 1.67
C PRO A 189 12.94 -10.25 2.33
N PHE A 190 14.09 -9.61 2.11
CA PHE A 190 15.34 -10.03 2.76
C PHE A 190 15.30 -9.91 4.29
N ALA A 191 14.65 -8.87 4.84
CA ALA A 191 14.47 -8.77 6.28
C ALA A 191 13.59 -9.90 6.83
N ILE A 192 12.58 -10.32 6.06
CA ILE A 192 11.71 -11.46 6.41
C ILE A 192 12.49 -12.78 6.36
N ASP A 193 13.33 -12.98 5.34
CA ASP A 193 14.19 -14.17 5.23
C ASP A 193 15.17 -14.27 6.40
N VAL A 194 15.75 -13.13 6.82
CA VAL A 194 16.61 -13.03 8.02
C VAL A 194 15.82 -13.31 9.29
N LEU A 195 14.60 -12.77 9.41
CA LEU A 195 13.73 -13.02 10.56
C LEU A 195 13.41 -14.50 10.71
N ARG A 196 13.25 -15.22 9.60
CA ARG A 196 12.95 -16.65 9.56
C ARG A 196 14.17 -17.55 9.53
N GLY A 197 15.37 -17.01 9.38
CA GLY A 197 16.61 -17.78 9.26
C GLY A 197 16.65 -18.67 8.01
N ARG A 198 15.97 -18.26 6.93
CA ARG A 198 15.79 -19.08 5.71
C ARG A 198 16.78 -18.68 4.62
N MET A 199 17.95 -19.34 4.61
CA MET A 199 18.97 -19.11 3.57
C MET A 199 18.45 -19.47 2.17
N ASP A 200 17.68 -20.55 2.07
CA ASP A 200 17.05 -20.99 0.82
C ASP A 200 16.14 -19.90 0.23
N TRP A 201 15.32 -19.27 1.06
CA TRP A 201 14.47 -18.15 0.65
C TRP A 201 15.26 -16.94 0.17
N LEU A 202 16.33 -16.59 0.90
CA LEU A 202 17.18 -15.46 0.56
C LEU A 202 17.88 -15.65 -0.79
N GLU A 203 18.36 -16.86 -1.07
CA GLU A 203 19.02 -17.20 -2.33
C GLU A 203 18.05 -17.14 -3.51
N ASP A 204 16.84 -17.69 -3.34
CA ASP A 204 15.78 -17.65 -4.36
C ASP A 204 15.33 -16.21 -4.65
N ASP A 205 15.11 -15.38 -3.63
CA ASP A 205 14.67 -13.99 -3.78
C ASP A 205 15.75 -13.11 -4.42
N PHE A 206 17.02 -13.34 -4.07
CA PHE A 206 18.13 -12.67 -4.72
C PHE A 206 18.20 -13.02 -6.20
N ALA A 207 18.04 -14.30 -6.56
CA ALA A 207 18.01 -14.73 -7.95
C ALA A 207 16.82 -14.10 -8.72
N HIS A 208 15.63 -14.06 -8.09
CA HIS A 208 14.44 -13.41 -8.63
C HIS A 208 14.70 -11.92 -8.94
N TYR A 209 15.17 -11.15 -7.96
CA TYR A 209 15.45 -9.73 -8.16
C TYR A 209 16.58 -9.49 -9.16
N ARG A 210 17.61 -10.34 -9.19
CA ARG A 210 18.71 -10.23 -10.16
C ARG A 210 18.21 -10.43 -11.60
N ALA A 211 17.24 -11.32 -11.82
CA ALA A 211 16.64 -11.53 -13.14
C ALA A 211 15.84 -10.30 -13.62
N LEU A 212 15.28 -9.50 -12.70
CA LEU A 212 14.54 -8.27 -13.01
C LEU A 212 15.44 -7.04 -13.26
N LEU A 213 16.72 -7.10 -12.88
CA LEU A 213 17.68 -5.99 -12.94
C LEU A 213 18.34 -5.62 -14.28
N PRO A 214 18.24 -6.36 -15.41
CA PRO A 214 18.86 -5.94 -16.68
C PRO A 214 18.45 -4.53 -17.13
N SER A 215 17.28 -4.04 -16.70
CA SER A 215 16.71 -2.73 -17.03
C SER A 215 17.07 -1.57 -16.08
N HIS A 216 17.84 -1.78 -15.01
CA HIS A 216 17.96 -0.80 -13.89
C HIS A 216 19.38 -0.25 -13.61
N GLY A 217 20.37 -0.53 -14.47
CA GLY A 217 21.73 0.03 -14.35
C GLY A 217 22.65 -0.66 -13.32
N ALA A 218 23.91 -0.22 -13.22
CA ALA A 218 24.95 -0.84 -12.39
C ALA A 218 24.75 -0.58 -10.88
N GLU A 219 24.31 0.63 -10.52
CA GLU A 219 24.06 1.05 -9.13
C GLU A 219 23.00 0.18 -8.46
N ALA A 220 21.88 -0.09 -9.16
CA ALA A 220 20.80 -0.93 -8.64
C ALA A 220 21.20 -2.40 -8.42
N ARG A 221 22.22 -2.88 -9.17
CA ARG A 221 22.80 -4.22 -8.97
C ARG A 221 23.69 -4.25 -7.74
N SER A 222 24.59 -3.27 -7.61
CA SER A 222 25.47 -3.14 -6.44
C SER A 222 24.67 -3.05 -5.14
N ALA A 223 23.61 -2.23 -5.12
CA ALA A 223 22.74 -2.10 -3.95
C ALA A 223 22.02 -3.40 -3.59
N LEU A 224 21.57 -4.18 -4.59
CA LEU A 224 20.94 -5.48 -4.33
C LEU A 224 21.94 -6.49 -3.75
N GLU A 225 23.16 -6.55 -4.31
CA GLU A 225 24.23 -7.43 -3.84
C GLU A 225 24.64 -7.10 -2.40
N GLU A 226 24.75 -5.82 -2.05
CA GLU A 226 25.02 -5.37 -0.70
C GLU A 226 23.95 -5.85 0.29
N LEU A 227 22.68 -5.62 -0.02
CA LEU A 227 21.55 -6.10 0.81
C LEU A 227 21.59 -7.63 0.99
N TYR A 228 21.84 -8.39 -0.08
CA TYR A 228 21.94 -9.84 -0.03
C TYR A 228 23.08 -10.31 0.87
N ASN A 229 24.27 -9.72 0.72
CA ASN A 229 25.45 -10.12 1.51
C ASN A 229 25.25 -9.84 3.00
N LEU A 230 24.65 -8.70 3.35
CA LEU A 230 24.29 -8.37 4.73
C LEU A 230 23.28 -9.36 5.30
N ALA A 231 22.22 -9.68 4.55
CA ALA A 231 21.22 -10.66 4.96
C ALA A 231 21.82 -12.07 5.15
N LYS A 232 22.68 -12.48 4.22
CA LYS A 232 23.35 -13.78 4.24
C LYS A 232 24.21 -13.97 5.48
N GLU A 233 24.99 -12.95 5.83
CA GLU A 233 25.82 -12.98 7.03
C GLU A 233 24.96 -13.02 8.30
N ALA A 234 23.89 -12.22 8.35
CA ALA A 234 22.98 -12.21 9.49
C ALA A 234 22.30 -13.57 9.74
N ILE A 235 21.94 -14.31 8.69
CA ILE A 235 21.39 -15.67 8.82
C ILE A 235 22.46 -16.64 9.34
N ARG A 236 23.69 -16.57 8.80
CA ARG A 236 24.78 -17.47 9.21
C ARG A 236 25.19 -17.33 10.67
N VAL A 237 25.15 -16.12 11.22
CA VAL A 237 25.50 -15.87 12.63
C VAL A 237 24.39 -16.31 13.59
N ARG A 238 23.14 -16.42 13.12
CA ARG A 238 21.98 -16.80 13.93
C ARG A 238 21.71 -18.31 13.98
N GLY A 239 22.16 -19.07 12.98
CA GLY A 239 22.03 -20.52 12.90
C GLY A 239 23.18 -21.25 13.59
#